data_AF-A0A074RWJ8-F1
#
_entry.id   AF-A0A074RWJ8-F1
#
_cell.length_a   1.000
_cell.length_b   1.000
_cell.length_c   1.000
_cell.angle_alpha   90.00
_cell.angle_beta   90.00
_cell.angle_gamma   90.00
#
_symmetry.space_group_name_H-M   'P 1'
#
loop_
_entity.id
_entity.type
_entity.pdbx_description
1 polymer ?
#
loop_
_entity_poly.entity_id
_entity_poly.type
_entity_poly.pdbx_seq_one_letter_code
_entity_poly.pdbx_strand_id
1 'polypeptide(L)'
;MAPRRHLYNPLVGPATSSSLWKVPLWCHTHPFFLRLFLVAVVCFSVYTYTRMRLHSLAAGTSLLGAAAVSAAKNGLPVDKVYGVNLGSWLLVEPWMLPKEWVKMGGEICDDCSTCVASEFDLVRKLGQNDADKVFDAHWKTWFTEKDVDDIVAAGLNSVRIPLGYWIVESLVDRSTEYYPRGGMKYLKRGLGWLKNKGIHVMLDHHALPGVSSANQMFAGRCTSDVQFYTEKNYKRALIWAGVMTAMTHIDPDFASVFAIEAINEPTMDANQTPGYGDYQKRFVKVVRMVEYALGIKCPDADYTKLFSNPSYTGSLDLGFIKVSTFTEDTVVHEVFQAVASSVKTICADLGLKLSLNLRRSLDLSFTVSSNDITQIKQGHGAGRGPMGINGPVHIKRSEPVEYLDTRVPHGSSLERHNAHKRLHHERGISATLSKDVCRTCLMTSFQNKDWQYNNPPNPADAAIGPQLYDAHLYFSFGGVADANAESYMQVICNTDRVTKAREANNSPLVFGEWSLATNFNASNEFLHDWADAQRYIYAGQADGWFFWSFKIEEGSPNLPNWSFFASREAGFFTNDPSKLTNPDICKPWIANSTSTVV
;
A
#
# COMPACT_ATOMS: atom_id res chain seq x y z
N MET A 1 10.86 8.93 39.79
CA MET A 1 11.56 10.22 39.96
C MET A 1 11.56 10.92 38.60
N ALA A 2 10.93 12.09 38.49
CA ALA A 2 10.80 12.85 37.25
C ALA A 2 12.04 13.72 36.96
N PRO A 3 12.38 14.03 35.70
CA PRO A 3 13.18 15.19 35.37
C PRO A 3 12.34 16.34 34.76
N ARG A 4 12.92 17.53 34.88
CA ARG A 4 12.28 18.85 34.97
C ARG A 4 11.98 19.52 33.62
N ARG A 5 11.01 20.44 33.70
CA ARG A 5 10.64 21.50 32.76
C ARG A 5 11.79 22.50 32.52
N HIS A 6 11.85 23.05 31.31
CA HIS A 6 12.47 24.35 31.04
C HIS A 6 11.43 25.35 30.53
N LEU A 7 11.47 26.53 31.15
CA LEU A 7 10.65 27.72 30.94
C LEU A 7 11.23 28.56 29.78
N TYR A 8 10.36 29.17 28.96
CA TYR A 8 10.67 30.41 28.26
C TYR A 8 9.53 31.42 28.46
N ASN A 9 9.93 32.65 28.79
CA ASN A 9 9.11 33.81 29.15
C ASN A 9 8.98 34.74 27.92
N PRO A 10 7.84 35.40 27.66
CA PRO A 10 7.68 36.31 26.52
C PRO A 10 8.01 37.76 26.91
N LEU A 11 8.63 38.51 25.98
CA LEU A 11 8.84 39.95 26.10
C LEU A 11 7.77 40.70 25.29
N VAL A 12 7.14 41.68 25.95
CA VAL A 12 6.11 42.59 25.44
C VAL A 12 6.66 44.02 25.44
N GLY A 13 6.29 44.79 24.40
CA GLY A 13 6.09 46.24 24.47
C GLY A 13 6.63 47.04 23.27
N PRO A 14 6.14 48.26 22.99
CA PRO A 14 4.75 48.74 23.09
C PRO A 14 4.27 49.49 21.83
N ALA A 15 2.97 49.82 21.84
CA ALA A 15 2.19 50.51 20.82
C ALA A 15 2.47 52.02 20.66
N THR A 16 2.14 52.59 19.49
CA THR A 16 1.58 53.95 19.35
C THR A 16 0.63 54.05 18.14
N SER A 17 -0.27 55.01 18.24
CA SER A 17 -1.58 55.19 17.61
C SER A 17 -1.58 56.02 16.32
N SER A 18 -2.65 55.91 15.52
CA SER A 18 -3.46 57.05 15.01
C SER A 18 -4.58 56.55 14.09
N SER A 19 -5.51 57.44 13.79
CA SER A 19 -6.95 57.19 13.71
C SER A 19 -7.60 57.81 12.47
N LEU A 20 -8.87 57.45 12.25
CA LEU A 20 -9.95 58.20 11.57
C LEU A 20 -10.07 58.14 10.03
N TRP A 21 -11.17 57.53 9.50
CA TRP A 21 -12.43 58.20 9.08
C TRP A 21 -13.27 57.37 8.07
N LYS A 22 -14.58 57.27 8.37
CA LYS A 22 -15.81 57.36 7.52
C LYS A 22 -16.20 56.30 6.46
N VAL A 23 -17.41 55.77 6.70
CA VAL A 23 -18.44 55.16 5.80
C VAL A 23 -19.10 56.25 4.89
N PRO A 24 -19.82 55.93 3.79
CA PRO A 24 -21.22 55.40 3.81
C PRO A 24 -21.51 54.29 2.76
N LEU A 25 -22.27 53.23 3.11
CA LEU A 25 -23.70 52.98 2.82
C LEU A 25 -24.15 53.05 1.34
N TRP A 26 -24.71 51.95 0.81
CA TRP A 26 -25.94 51.93 -0.01
C TRP A 26 -26.60 50.53 0.02
N CYS A 27 -27.93 50.51 -0.15
CA CYS A 27 -28.90 49.51 0.30
C CYS A 27 -29.70 48.90 -0.88
N HIS A 28 -30.56 47.91 -0.55
CA HIS A 28 -31.70 47.30 -1.28
C HIS A 28 -31.44 45.95 -2.01
N THR A 29 -31.94 44.79 -1.55
CA THR A 29 -33.30 44.21 -1.32
C THR A 29 -34.02 43.65 -2.56
N HIS A 30 -34.26 42.32 -2.52
CA HIS A 30 -35.15 41.37 -3.24
C HIS A 30 -36.59 41.87 -3.60
N PRO A 31 -37.55 41.13 -4.27
CA PRO A 31 -37.73 39.64 -4.35
C PRO A 31 -38.55 38.99 -5.55
N PHE A 32 -38.76 37.65 -5.47
CA PHE A 32 -39.94 36.82 -5.86
C PHE A 32 -40.40 36.59 -7.33
N PHE A 33 -40.49 35.34 -7.83
CA PHE A 33 -41.69 34.45 -7.83
C PHE A 33 -41.59 33.21 -8.75
N LEU A 34 -42.18 32.13 -8.26
CA LEU A 34 -42.48 30.80 -8.82
C LEU A 34 -43.51 30.84 -9.96
N ARG A 35 -43.45 29.92 -10.96
CA ARG A 35 -44.66 29.39 -11.66
C ARG A 35 -44.41 28.09 -12.44
N LEU A 36 -45.26 27.10 -12.18
CA LEU A 36 -45.55 25.89 -12.96
C LEU A 36 -46.03 26.24 -14.38
N PHE A 37 -45.84 25.36 -15.37
CA PHE A 37 -46.90 24.86 -16.26
C PHE A 37 -46.46 23.58 -16.99
N LEU A 38 -47.40 22.66 -17.13
CA LEU A 38 -47.31 21.30 -17.67
C LEU A 38 -48.36 21.18 -18.80
N VAL A 39 -48.10 20.30 -19.78
CA VAL A 39 -49.05 19.62 -20.70
C VAL A 39 -49.30 20.18 -22.13
N ALA A 40 -48.65 19.48 -23.09
CA ALA A 40 -49.14 18.73 -24.27
C ALA A 40 -49.84 19.37 -25.49
N VAL A 41 -49.46 18.86 -26.70
CA VAL A 41 -50.26 18.12 -27.74
C VAL A 41 -49.27 17.74 -28.87
N VAL A 42 -48.79 16.50 -29.03
CA VAL A 42 -49.33 15.29 -29.72
C VAL A 42 -49.66 15.47 -31.21
N CYS A 43 -48.91 14.78 -32.09
CA CYS A 43 -49.49 14.03 -33.21
C CYS A 43 -48.61 12.83 -33.63
N PHE A 44 -49.30 11.76 -34.04
CA PHE A 44 -48.97 10.34 -33.98
C PHE A 44 -48.23 9.77 -35.20
N SER A 45 -47.55 8.61 -35.02
CA SER A 45 -47.63 7.37 -35.84
C SER A 45 -46.31 6.55 -35.80
N VAL A 46 -46.17 5.22 -35.66
CA VAL A 46 -47.01 4.03 -35.34
C VAL A 46 -46.02 2.90 -34.89
N TYR A 47 -46.52 1.92 -34.13
CA TYR A 47 -46.17 0.46 -34.07
C TYR A 47 -45.75 -0.13 -32.70
N THR A 48 -46.79 -0.50 -31.94
CA THR A 48 -47.08 -1.75 -31.18
C THR A 48 -45.94 -2.64 -30.64
N TYR A 49 -46.04 -3.04 -29.36
CA TYR A 49 -46.01 -4.44 -28.94
C TYR A 49 -46.74 -4.66 -27.60
N THR A 50 -47.46 -5.78 -27.52
CA THR A 50 -48.45 -6.18 -26.50
C THR A 50 -47.81 -7.06 -25.42
N ARG A 51 -48.37 -7.02 -24.19
CA ARG A 51 -48.02 -7.86 -23.02
C ARG A 51 -48.32 -9.36 -23.22
N MET A 52 -47.49 -10.24 -22.64
CA MET A 52 -47.94 -11.55 -22.13
C MET A 52 -47.10 -12.03 -20.93
N ARG A 53 -47.78 -12.65 -19.95
CA ARG A 53 -47.26 -13.27 -18.71
C ARG A 53 -46.61 -14.63 -18.99
N LEU A 54 -45.49 -14.95 -18.33
CA LEU A 54 -45.01 -16.33 -18.05
C LEU A 54 -44.42 -16.32 -16.62
N HIS A 55 -45.03 -17.02 -15.65
CA HIS A 55 -44.71 -18.39 -15.20
C HIS A 55 -43.38 -18.52 -14.46
N SER A 56 -43.52 -18.77 -13.15
CA SER A 56 -42.50 -19.09 -12.17
C SER A 56 -41.69 -20.32 -12.61
N LEU A 57 -40.37 -20.14 -12.71
CA LEU A 57 -39.40 -21.23 -12.68
C LEU A 57 -38.20 -20.74 -11.87
N ALA A 58 -38.11 -21.24 -10.64
CA ALA A 58 -36.92 -21.15 -9.83
C ALA A 58 -35.82 -21.97 -10.52
N ALA A 59 -34.82 -21.27 -11.05
CA ALA A 59 -33.55 -21.84 -11.42
C ALA A 59 -32.47 -20.96 -10.78
N GLY A 60 -31.80 -21.52 -9.78
CA GLY A 60 -30.68 -20.88 -9.11
C GLY A 60 -29.57 -20.62 -10.13
N THR A 61 -29.29 -19.34 -10.37
CA THR A 61 -28.07 -18.89 -11.01
C THR A 61 -27.23 -18.19 -9.95
N SER A 62 -26.18 -18.88 -9.54
CA SER A 62 -25.01 -18.34 -8.88
C SER A 62 -24.52 -17.08 -9.61
N LEU A 63 -24.85 -15.91 -9.07
CA LEU A 63 -24.16 -14.67 -9.38
C LEU A 63 -22.79 -14.73 -8.71
N LEU A 64 -21.82 -15.34 -9.40
CA LEU A 64 -20.43 -14.89 -9.30
C LEU A 64 -20.42 -13.49 -9.91
N GLY A 65 -20.71 -12.49 -9.08
CA GLY A 65 -20.60 -11.09 -9.45
C GLY A 65 -19.15 -10.83 -9.80
N ALA A 66 -18.88 -10.64 -11.09
CA ALA A 66 -17.72 -9.88 -11.52
C ALA A 66 -17.89 -8.48 -10.91
N ALA A 67 -17.19 -8.23 -9.80
CA ALA A 67 -17.08 -6.91 -9.24
C ALA A 67 -16.44 -6.03 -10.32
N ALA A 68 -17.23 -5.15 -10.91
CA ALA A 68 -16.70 -4.06 -11.71
C ALA A 68 -15.78 -3.27 -10.78
N VAL A 69 -14.47 -3.31 -11.06
CA VAL A 69 -13.49 -2.43 -10.44
C VAL A 69 -13.89 -1.02 -10.83
N SER A 70 -14.64 -0.34 -9.95
CA SER A 70 -14.80 1.10 -10.01
C SER A 70 -13.39 1.67 -9.96
N ALA A 71 -12.97 2.42 -10.98
CA ALA A 71 -11.70 3.12 -10.95
C ALA A 71 -11.75 4.08 -9.76
N ALA A 72 -11.06 3.71 -8.68
CA ALA A 72 -11.13 4.41 -7.42
C ALA A 72 -10.50 5.80 -7.52
N LYS A 73 -10.90 6.67 -6.60
CA LYS A 73 -10.48 8.07 -6.56
C LYS A 73 -8.97 8.17 -6.30
N ASN A 74 -8.28 9.02 -7.06
CA ASN A 74 -6.86 9.36 -6.86
C ASN A 74 -5.86 8.18 -6.87
N GLY A 75 -6.17 7.07 -7.56
CA GLY A 75 -5.24 5.95 -7.75
C GLY A 75 -5.25 4.86 -6.68
N LEU A 76 -6.06 5.00 -5.62
CA LEU A 76 -6.33 3.90 -4.68
C LEU A 76 -7.07 2.75 -5.38
N PRO A 77 -7.03 1.51 -4.84
CA PRO A 77 -7.83 0.40 -5.36
C PRO A 77 -9.29 0.42 -4.88
N VAL A 78 -9.60 1.29 -3.91
CA VAL A 78 -10.92 1.44 -3.24
C VAL A 78 -11.26 2.92 -3.06
N ASP A 79 -12.55 3.25 -2.92
CA ASP A 79 -12.99 4.65 -2.72
C ASP A 79 -12.47 5.23 -1.41
N LYS A 80 -12.45 4.40 -0.35
CA LYS A 80 -11.87 4.69 0.96
C LYS A 80 -11.24 3.42 1.52
N VAL A 81 -10.08 3.59 2.13
CA VAL A 81 -9.42 2.51 2.87
C VAL A 81 -10.13 2.29 4.20
N TYR A 82 -10.55 1.05 4.45
CA TYR A 82 -11.05 0.60 5.74
C TYR A 82 -10.28 -0.67 6.10
N GLY A 83 -9.27 -0.53 6.95
CA GLY A 83 -8.33 -1.61 7.18
C GLY A 83 -7.77 -1.70 8.59
N VAL A 84 -6.93 -2.69 8.78
CA VAL A 84 -6.18 -2.95 10.02
C VAL A 84 -4.71 -3.17 9.70
N ASN A 85 -3.85 -2.84 10.66
CA ASN A 85 -2.45 -3.24 10.63
C ASN A 85 -2.33 -4.71 11.06
N LEU A 86 -1.47 -5.49 10.38
CA LEU A 86 -1.09 -6.84 10.81
C LEU A 86 0.13 -6.78 11.74
N GLY A 87 0.00 -5.98 12.80
CA GLY A 87 1.06 -5.74 13.77
C GLY A 87 1.49 -7.03 14.47
N SER A 88 2.78 -7.09 14.81
CA SER A 88 3.39 -8.26 15.42
C SER A 88 3.32 -9.56 14.60
N TRP A 89 3.06 -9.53 13.29
CA TRP A 89 3.14 -10.73 12.46
C TRP A 89 4.55 -10.99 11.93
N LEU A 90 5.04 -10.21 10.97
CA LEU A 90 6.36 -10.41 10.35
C LEU A 90 7.45 -9.50 10.95
N LEU A 91 7.04 -8.64 11.86
CA LEU A 91 7.87 -7.82 12.73
C LEU A 91 7.16 -7.75 14.08
N VAL A 92 7.79 -8.29 15.11
CA VAL A 92 7.22 -8.49 16.44
C VAL A 92 7.43 -7.29 17.36
N GLU A 93 6.35 -6.83 17.99
CA GLU A 93 6.39 -5.90 19.12
C GLU A 93 5.95 -6.62 20.40
N PRO A 94 6.87 -6.83 21.36
CA PRO A 94 6.61 -7.64 22.56
C PRO A 94 5.38 -7.26 23.38
N TRP A 95 5.02 -5.97 23.43
CA TRP A 95 3.87 -5.50 24.20
C TRP A 95 2.52 -6.00 23.65
N MET A 96 2.46 -6.38 22.37
CA MET A 96 1.25 -6.91 21.74
C MET A 96 1.02 -8.39 22.08
N LEU A 97 2.07 -9.14 22.41
CA LEU A 97 2.00 -10.56 22.75
C LEU A 97 2.97 -10.96 23.87
N PRO A 98 2.80 -10.41 25.08
CA PRO A 98 3.80 -10.54 26.13
C PRO A 98 4.05 -12.00 26.57
N LYS A 99 3.03 -12.86 26.66
CA LYS A 99 3.21 -14.26 27.09
C LYS A 99 3.87 -15.08 25.99
N GLU A 100 3.45 -14.93 24.74
CA GLU A 100 4.11 -15.57 23.60
C GLU A 100 5.56 -15.09 23.43
N TRP A 101 5.85 -13.80 23.59
CA TRP A 101 7.21 -13.27 23.53
C TRP A 101 8.13 -13.89 24.59
N VAL A 102 7.66 -13.99 25.84
CA VAL A 102 8.39 -14.67 26.91
C VAL A 102 8.59 -16.15 26.59
N LYS A 103 7.57 -16.83 26.03
CA LYS A 103 7.67 -18.22 25.58
C LYS A 103 8.68 -18.41 24.45
N MET A 104 8.82 -17.43 23.55
CA MET A 104 9.85 -17.41 22.51
C MET A 104 11.27 -17.23 23.09
N GLY A 105 11.41 -16.80 24.34
CA GLY A 105 12.68 -16.55 25.00
C GLY A 105 13.02 -15.07 25.21
N GLY A 106 12.09 -14.17 24.85
CA GLY A 106 12.19 -12.74 25.07
C GLY A 106 11.90 -12.32 26.51
N GLU A 107 12.01 -11.02 26.76
CA GLU A 107 11.81 -10.38 28.07
C GLU A 107 10.89 -9.16 27.92
N ILE A 108 10.12 -8.86 28.97
CA ILE A 108 9.27 -7.67 29.06
C ILE A 108 9.91 -6.74 30.09
N CYS A 109 10.16 -5.50 29.69
CA CYS A 109 10.78 -4.47 30.53
C CYS A 109 10.26 -3.08 30.16
N ASP A 110 10.38 -2.14 31.10
CA ASP A 110 9.97 -0.75 30.90
C ASP A 110 10.88 0.00 29.91
N ASP A 111 12.18 -0.32 29.91
CA ASP A 111 13.17 0.21 28.98
C ASP A 111 13.67 -0.92 28.07
N CYS A 112 13.17 -0.95 26.84
CA CYS A 112 13.50 -2.01 25.88
C CYS A 112 14.99 -2.09 25.52
N SER A 113 15.80 -1.06 25.81
CA SER A 113 17.24 -1.08 25.54
C SER A 113 18.02 -1.94 26.56
N THR A 114 17.35 -2.34 27.65
CA THR A 114 17.96 -3.05 28.78
C THR A 114 17.64 -4.54 28.85
N CYS A 115 16.73 -5.04 28.01
CA CYS A 115 16.31 -6.44 28.02
C CYS A 115 16.10 -6.99 26.60
N VAL A 116 15.71 -8.26 26.51
CA VAL A 116 15.39 -8.90 25.22
C VAL A 116 13.99 -8.52 24.73
N ALA A 117 13.82 -7.25 24.38
CA ALA A 117 12.56 -6.65 23.94
C ALA A 117 12.57 -6.24 22.46
N SER A 118 13.45 -6.80 21.65
CA SER A 118 13.44 -6.63 20.19
C SER A 118 13.81 -7.93 19.48
N GLU A 119 13.41 -8.09 18.21
CA GLU A 119 13.81 -9.25 17.41
C GLU A 119 15.32 -9.42 17.35
N PHE A 120 16.05 -8.30 17.25
CA PHE A 120 17.50 -8.31 17.25
C PHE A 120 18.08 -8.96 18.50
N ASP A 121 17.61 -8.54 19.66
CA ASP A 121 18.10 -9.05 20.94
C ASP A 121 17.70 -10.51 21.14
N LEU A 122 16.52 -10.92 20.65
CA LEU A 122 16.06 -12.30 20.76
C LEU A 122 16.92 -13.25 19.93
N VAL A 123 17.20 -12.89 18.67
CA VAL A 123 18.06 -13.70 17.80
C VAL A 123 19.48 -13.76 18.37
N ARG A 124 19.99 -12.64 18.91
CA ARG A 124 21.30 -12.60 19.57
C ARG A 124 21.36 -13.51 20.80
N LYS A 125 20.30 -13.56 21.61
CA LYS A 125 20.22 -14.41 22.83
C LYS A 125 20.13 -15.90 22.50
N LEU A 126 19.25 -16.26 21.57
CA LEU A 126 18.98 -17.67 21.24
C LEU A 126 20.03 -18.28 20.31
N GLY A 127 20.66 -17.44 19.48
CA GLY A 127 21.40 -17.91 18.31
C GLY A 127 20.48 -18.24 17.14
N GLN A 128 21.03 -18.17 15.93
CA GLN A 128 20.25 -18.16 14.68
C GLN A 128 19.31 -19.36 14.52
N ASN A 129 19.79 -20.59 14.76
CA ASN A 129 19.00 -21.80 14.49
C ASN A 129 17.79 -21.95 15.42
N ASP A 130 17.91 -21.57 16.69
CA ASP A 130 16.80 -21.66 17.63
C ASP A 130 15.86 -20.46 17.50
N ALA A 131 16.41 -19.27 17.20
CA ALA A 131 15.62 -18.11 16.81
C ALA A 131 14.72 -18.42 15.61
N ASP A 132 15.27 -18.98 14.54
CA ASP A 132 14.49 -19.33 13.34
C ASP A 132 13.33 -20.28 13.64
N LYS A 133 13.50 -21.23 14.58
CA LYS A 133 12.43 -22.15 14.98
C LYS A 133 11.30 -21.42 15.72
N VAL A 134 11.62 -20.52 16.65
CA VAL A 134 10.59 -19.81 17.42
C VAL A 134 9.85 -18.80 16.54
N PHE A 135 10.54 -18.11 15.63
CA PHE A 135 9.90 -17.22 14.65
C PHE A 135 9.07 -18.00 13.63
N ASP A 136 9.53 -19.17 13.16
CA ASP A 136 8.74 -20.04 12.28
C ASP A 136 7.44 -20.52 12.95
N ALA A 137 7.48 -20.83 14.25
CA ALA A 137 6.29 -21.16 15.01
C ALA A 137 5.34 -19.97 15.14
N HIS A 138 5.86 -18.80 15.54
CA HIS A 138 5.10 -17.56 15.67
C HIS A 138 4.41 -17.16 14.34
N TRP A 139 5.15 -17.12 13.23
CA TRP A 139 4.60 -16.77 11.92
C TRP A 139 3.53 -17.74 11.41
N LYS A 140 3.54 -19.01 11.88
CA LYS A 140 2.50 -20.00 11.57
C LYS A 140 1.19 -19.75 12.32
N THR A 141 1.26 -19.21 13.53
CA THR A 141 0.11 -19.17 14.46
C THR A 141 -0.44 -17.77 14.69
N TRP A 142 0.38 -16.72 14.56
CA TRP A 142 -0.06 -15.34 14.83
C TRP A 142 -1.01 -14.81 13.76
N PHE A 143 -0.76 -15.07 12.48
CA PHE A 143 -1.67 -14.69 11.40
C PHE A 143 -2.02 -15.91 10.54
N THR A 144 -3.32 -16.18 10.44
CA THR A 144 -3.90 -17.37 9.82
C THR A 144 -5.02 -17.01 8.84
N GLU A 145 -5.48 -17.99 8.06
CA GLU A 145 -6.63 -17.79 7.16
C GLU A 145 -7.92 -17.42 7.92
N LYS A 146 -8.06 -17.86 9.18
CA LYS A 146 -9.18 -17.44 10.04
C LYS A 146 -9.16 -15.94 10.29
N ASP A 147 -7.98 -15.36 10.54
CA ASP A 147 -7.86 -13.91 10.74
C ASP A 147 -8.26 -13.15 9.46
N VAL A 148 -7.99 -13.72 8.27
CA VAL A 148 -8.47 -13.16 7.00
C VAL A 148 -9.99 -13.24 6.89
N ASP A 149 -10.60 -14.35 7.29
CA ASP A 149 -12.06 -14.47 7.34
C ASP A 149 -12.68 -13.46 8.31
N ASP A 150 -12.05 -13.22 9.47
CA ASP A 150 -12.50 -12.23 10.45
C ASP A 150 -12.39 -10.79 9.90
N ILE A 151 -11.32 -10.47 9.15
CA ILE A 151 -11.15 -9.18 8.43
C ILE A 151 -12.30 -8.97 7.44
N VAL A 152 -12.61 -9.98 6.61
CA VAL A 152 -13.70 -9.92 5.64
C VAL A 152 -15.05 -9.80 6.32
N ALA A 153 -15.29 -10.58 7.38
CA ALA A 153 -16.51 -10.52 8.18
C ALA A 153 -16.70 -9.16 8.88
N ALA A 154 -15.61 -8.41 9.06
CA ALA A 154 -15.64 -7.03 9.53
C ALA A 154 -15.92 -5.97 8.47
N GLY A 155 -16.11 -6.38 7.21
CA GLY A 155 -16.32 -5.47 6.09
C GLY A 155 -15.09 -4.65 5.71
N LEU A 156 -13.91 -5.01 6.25
CA LEU A 156 -12.65 -4.35 5.93
C LEU A 156 -12.22 -4.73 4.51
N ASN A 157 -11.58 -3.78 3.82
CA ASN A 157 -11.16 -3.95 2.42
C ASN A 157 -9.63 -3.98 2.24
N SER A 158 -8.88 -3.60 3.26
CA SER A 158 -7.42 -3.44 3.16
C SER A 158 -6.68 -3.86 4.42
N VAL A 159 -5.41 -4.21 4.30
CA VAL A 159 -4.48 -4.37 5.42
C VAL A 159 -3.15 -3.64 5.16
N ARG A 160 -2.51 -3.19 6.23
CA ARG A 160 -1.12 -2.70 6.23
C ARG A 160 -0.23 -3.73 6.94
N ILE A 161 0.88 -4.10 6.32
CA ILE A 161 1.77 -5.17 6.81
C ILE A 161 3.14 -4.58 7.16
N PRO A 162 3.45 -4.43 8.46
CA PRO A 162 4.78 -4.06 8.94
C PRO A 162 5.83 -5.12 8.58
N LEU A 163 6.92 -4.68 7.93
CA LEU A 163 8.03 -5.55 7.53
C LEU A 163 9.37 -4.96 7.97
N GLY A 164 10.22 -5.80 8.55
CA GLY A 164 11.62 -5.49 8.74
C GLY A 164 12.43 -5.74 7.47
N TYR A 165 13.47 -4.95 7.23
CA TYR A 165 14.31 -5.08 6.04
C TYR A 165 14.95 -6.48 5.91
N TRP A 166 15.11 -7.20 7.03
CA TRP A 166 15.66 -8.55 7.09
C TRP A 166 14.81 -9.62 6.39
N ILE A 167 13.55 -9.30 6.03
CA ILE A 167 12.75 -10.17 5.15
C ILE A 167 13.44 -10.39 3.79
N VAL A 168 14.29 -9.45 3.36
CA VAL A 168 15.23 -9.62 2.25
C VAL A 168 16.58 -10.02 2.86
N GLU A 169 16.79 -11.33 3.03
CA GLU A 169 17.91 -11.86 3.82
C GLU A 169 19.30 -11.47 3.29
N SER A 170 19.43 -11.19 1.99
CA SER A 170 20.66 -10.72 1.35
C SER A 170 21.12 -9.34 1.83
N LEU A 171 20.24 -8.58 2.49
CA LEU A 171 20.57 -7.27 3.05
C LEU A 171 21.19 -7.35 4.44
N VAL A 172 21.07 -8.48 5.13
CA VAL A 172 21.51 -8.63 6.52
C VAL A 172 23.00 -8.98 6.57
N ASP A 173 23.79 -8.14 7.22
CA ASP A 173 25.18 -8.44 7.55
C ASP A 173 25.23 -9.39 8.75
N ARG A 174 25.21 -10.69 8.47
CA ARG A 174 25.18 -11.75 9.48
C ARG A 174 26.40 -11.78 10.41
N SER A 175 27.43 -10.97 10.16
CA SER A 175 28.56 -10.83 11.09
C SER A 175 28.27 -9.89 12.27
N THR A 176 27.32 -8.95 12.10
CA THR A 176 27.02 -7.91 13.10
C THR A 176 25.53 -7.75 13.38
N GLU A 177 24.66 -8.29 12.53
CA GLU A 177 23.21 -8.15 12.60
C GLU A 177 22.55 -9.51 12.88
N TYR A 178 21.64 -9.52 13.85
CA TYR A 178 20.94 -10.71 14.33
C TYR A 178 19.46 -10.55 14.00
N TYR A 179 18.97 -11.22 12.97
CA TYR A 179 17.55 -11.14 12.59
C TYR A 179 17.05 -12.52 12.13
N PRO A 180 15.75 -12.84 12.29
CA PRO A 180 15.25 -14.15 11.90
C PRO A 180 15.29 -14.37 10.38
N ARG A 181 15.34 -15.64 9.96
CA ARG A 181 15.31 -16.05 8.55
C ARG A 181 13.99 -16.71 8.19
N GLY A 182 13.59 -16.59 6.92
CA GLY A 182 12.45 -17.31 6.34
C GLY A 182 11.14 -16.55 6.28
N GLY A 183 11.08 -15.26 6.67
CA GLY A 183 9.85 -14.47 6.70
C GLY A 183 9.15 -14.34 5.34
N MET A 184 9.90 -14.31 4.23
CA MET A 184 9.35 -14.12 2.88
C MET A 184 8.31 -15.20 2.48
N LYS A 185 8.51 -16.46 2.92
CA LYS A 185 7.56 -17.55 2.63
C LYS A 185 6.21 -17.35 3.33
N TYR A 186 6.23 -16.71 4.51
CA TYR A 186 5.05 -16.39 5.28
C TYR A 186 4.32 -15.18 4.72
N LEU A 187 5.07 -14.15 4.28
CA LEU A 187 4.50 -13.05 3.52
C LEU A 187 3.75 -13.54 2.28
N LYS A 188 4.40 -14.35 1.43
CA LYS A 188 3.77 -14.97 0.24
C LYS A 188 2.47 -15.69 0.60
N ARG A 189 2.49 -16.52 1.65
CA ARG A 189 1.33 -17.29 2.11
C ARG A 189 0.17 -16.37 2.52
N GLY A 190 0.44 -15.38 3.38
CA GLY A 190 -0.60 -14.46 3.86
C GLY A 190 -1.15 -13.57 2.76
N LEU A 191 -0.30 -13.07 1.86
CA LEU A 191 -0.74 -12.32 0.67
C LEU A 191 -1.64 -13.17 -0.23
N GLY A 192 -1.32 -14.47 -0.40
CA GLY A 192 -2.18 -15.41 -1.11
C GLY A 192 -3.58 -15.53 -0.50
N TRP A 193 -3.68 -15.65 0.83
CA TRP A 193 -4.97 -15.68 1.53
C TRP A 193 -5.75 -14.37 1.36
N LEU A 194 -5.09 -13.23 1.58
CA LEU A 194 -5.68 -11.90 1.44
C LEU A 194 -6.19 -11.65 0.01
N LYS A 195 -5.38 -11.98 -1.00
CA LYS A 195 -5.73 -11.91 -2.42
C LYS A 195 -6.96 -12.73 -2.74
N ASN A 196 -7.02 -13.99 -2.27
CA ASN A 196 -8.16 -14.87 -2.53
C ASN A 196 -9.48 -14.36 -1.93
N LYS A 197 -9.40 -13.43 -0.97
CA LYS A 197 -10.54 -12.79 -0.32
C LYS A 197 -10.76 -11.34 -0.79
N GLY A 198 -10.01 -10.87 -1.78
CA GLY A 198 -10.13 -9.51 -2.33
C GLY A 198 -9.64 -8.40 -1.40
N ILE A 199 -8.79 -8.72 -0.42
CA ILE A 199 -8.21 -7.72 0.49
C ILE A 199 -6.98 -7.10 -0.14
N HIS A 200 -6.96 -5.76 -0.20
CA HIS A 200 -5.85 -4.97 -0.72
C HIS A 200 -4.74 -4.80 0.33
N VAL A 201 -3.49 -4.74 -0.11
CA VAL A 201 -2.35 -4.73 0.80
C VAL A 201 -1.44 -3.53 0.58
N MET A 202 -1.12 -2.84 1.68
CA MET A 202 0.00 -1.91 1.76
C MET A 202 1.15 -2.62 2.49
N LEU A 203 2.32 -2.71 1.83
CA LEU A 203 3.53 -3.21 2.47
C LEU A 203 4.27 -2.04 3.10
N ASP A 204 4.57 -2.14 4.38
CA ASP A 204 5.21 -1.06 5.11
C ASP A 204 6.66 -1.45 5.49
N HIS A 205 7.61 -0.60 5.09
CA HIS A 205 9.00 -0.73 5.47
C HIS A 205 9.19 -0.21 6.91
N HIS A 206 8.81 -1.07 7.85
CA HIS A 206 8.58 -0.69 9.23
C HIS A 206 9.87 -0.59 10.06
N ALA A 207 10.79 -1.53 9.85
CA ALA A 207 12.12 -1.48 10.46
C ALA A 207 13.21 -1.41 9.38
N LEU A 208 13.92 -0.29 9.40
CA LEU A 208 14.90 0.07 8.38
C LEU A 208 16.31 -0.43 8.73
N PRO A 209 17.17 -0.65 7.72
CA PRO A 209 18.59 -0.92 7.96
C PRO A 209 19.22 0.16 8.84
N GLY A 210 19.91 -0.24 9.91
CA GLY A 210 20.57 0.70 10.81
C GLY A 210 19.65 1.46 11.77
N VAL A 211 18.39 1.08 11.93
CA VAL A 211 17.43 1.68 12.88
C VAL A 211 17.08 3.13 12.53
N SER A 212 15.80 3.37 12.21
CA SER A 212 15.27 4.70 11.87
C SER A 212 14.84 5.51 13.09
N SER A 213 14.50 4.83 14.19
CA SER A 213 13.86 5.45 15.36
C SER A 213 14.49 4.94 16.65
N ALA A 214 14.98 5.86 17.48
CA ALA A 214 15.72 5.55 18.70
C ALA A 214 14.82 4.91 19.76
N ASN A 215 15.33 3.87 20.44
CA ASN A 215 14.70 3.20 21.57
C ASN A 215 13.29 2.65 21.26
N GLN A 216 13.09 2.17 20.03
CA GLN A 216 11.82 1.59 19.60
C GLN A 216 12.01 0.13 19.19
N MET A 217 11.23 -0.77 19.80
CA MET A 217 11.24 -2.20 19.42
C MET A 217 10.69 -2.43 18.01
N PHE A 218 9.74 -1.61 17.57
CA PHE A 218 9.19 -1.67 16.22
C PHE A 218 10.23 -1.34 15.14
N ALA A 219 11.33 -0.65 15.49
CA ALA A 219 12.44 -0.38 14.59
C ALA A 219 13.39 -1.58 14.43
N GLY A 220 13.00 -2.76 14.94
CA GLY A 220 13.71 -4.05 14.82
C GLY A 220 14.83 -4.26 15.85
N ARG A 221 15.40 -3.17 16.37
CA ARG A 221 16.36 -3.17 17.47
C ARG A 221 16.11 -1.96 18.36
N CYS A 222 15.87 -2.19 19.65
CA CYS A 222 15.73 -1.10 20.61
C CYS A 222 17.12 -0.57 21.02
N THR A 223 17.51 0.57 20.44
CA THR A 223 18.81 1.21 20.66
C THR A 223 18.71 2.72 20.48
N SER A 224 19.52 3.50 21.18
CA SER A 224 19.65 4.94 20.95
C SER A 224 20.50 5.28 19.73
N ASP A 225 21.25 4.30 19.21
CA ASP A 225 22.13 4.45 18.06
C ASP A 225 21.35 4.34 16.74
N VAL A 226 20.95 5.48 16.19
CA VAL A 226 20.23 5.63 14.93
C VAL A 226 21.23 5.83 13.79
N GLN A 227 21.26 4.89 12.84
CA GLN A 227 22.19 4.85 11.72
C GLN A 227 21.50 4.82 10.34
N PHE A 228 20.16 4.79 10.30
CA PHE A 228 19.43 4.73 9.03
C PHE A 228 19.72 5.91 8.09
N TYR A 229 19.85 7.13 8.64
CA TYR A 229 20.02 8.37 7.87
C TYR A 229 21.46 8.54 7.33
N THR A 230 21.93 7.54 6.61
CA THR A 230 23.26 7.46 5.99
C THR A 230 23.12 6.86 4.59
N GLU A 231 23.97 7.26 3.65
CA GLU A 231 23.95 6.72 2.27
C GLU A 231 24.02 5.18 2.22
N LYS A 232 24.79 4.56 3.14
CA LYS A 232 24.90 3.09 3.25
C LYS A 232 23.52 2.46 3.53
N ASN A 233 22.80 2.96 4.53
CA ASN A 233 21.54 2.36 4.95
C ASN A 233 20.37 2.79 4.07
N TYR A 234 20.38 4.01 3.52
CA TYR A 234 19.48 4.40 2.42
C TYR A 234 19.61 3.46 1.22
N LYS A 235 20.83 3.15 0.77
CA LYS A 235 21.04 2.19 -0.33
C LYS A 235 20.45 0.81 -0.03
N ARG A 236 20.64 0.29 1.19
CA ARG A 236 20.05 -0.99 1.62
C ARG A 236 18.52 -0.93 1.60
N ALA A 237 17.93 0.17 2.05
CA ALA A 237 16.48 0.34 2.02
C ALA A 237 15.91 0.48 0.59
N LEU A 238 16.65 1.12 -0.31
CA LEU A 238 16.31 1.19 -1.73
C LEU A 238 16.34 -0.20 -2.40
N ILE A 239 17.30 -1.06 -2.03
CA ILE A 239 17.33 -2.45 -2.51
C ILE A 239 16.10 -3.20 -2.02
N TRP A 240 15.73 -3.06 -0.75
CA TRP A 240 14.48 -3.63 -0.23
C TRP A 240 13.27 -3.19 -1.05
N ALA A 241 13.13 -1.88 -1.32
CA ALA A 241 12.03 -1.33 -2.11
C ALA A 241 11.96 -1.94 -3.52
N GLY A 242 13.10 -2.04 -4.20
CA GLY A 242 13.18 -2.65 -5.52
C GLY A 242 12.85 -4.13 -5.53
N VAL A 243 13.28 -4.89 -4.51
CA VAL A 243 12.93 -6.31 -4.34
C VAL A 243 11.44 -6.48 -4.11
N MET A 244 10.84 -5.74 -3.19
CA MET A 244 9.40 -5.84 -2.90
C MET A 244 8.54 -5.43 -4.09
N THR A 245 8.95 -4.40 -4.84
CA THR A 245 8.31 -4.01 -6.11
C THR A 245 8.38 -5.14 -7.13
N ALA A 246 9.56 -5.75 -7.32
CA ALA A 246 9.73 -6.84 -8.27
C ALA A 246 8.89 -8.07 -7.89
N MET A 247 8.92 -8.47 -6.61
CA MET A 247 8.13 -9.60 -6.11
C MET A 247 6.63 -9.38 -6.34
N THR A 248 6.15 -8.16 -6.10
CA THR A 248 4.75 -7.77 -6.33
C THR A 248 4.30 -7.97 -7.78
N HIS A 249 5.18 -7.71 -8.73
CA HIS A 249 4.90 -7.83 -10.16
C HIS A 249 5.35 -9.15 -10.79
N ILE A 250 5.94 -10.08 -10.04
CA ILE A 250 6.41 -11.38 -10.56
C ILE A 250 5.61 -12.53 -9.95
N ASP A 251 5.28 -12.45 -8.67
CA ASP A 251 4.58 -13.50 -7.94
C ASP A 251 3.07 -13.21 -7.87
N PRO A 252 2.20 -14.06 -8.46
CA PRO A 252 0.75 -13.88 -8.42
C PRO A 252 0.13 -13.81 -7.02
N ASP A 253 0.81 -14.32 -5.98
CA ASP A 253 0.31 -14.22 -4.62
C ASP A 253 0.45 -12.81 -4.04
N PHE A 254 1.33 -11.99 -4.61
CA PHE A 254 1.53 -10.60 -4.20
C PHE A 254 0.62 -9.63 -4.96
N ALA A 255 -0.22 -10.10 -5.88
CA ALA A 255 -0.99 -9.25 -6.80
C ALA A 255 -2.01 -8.32 -6.12
N SER A 256 -2.33 -8.54 -4.84
CA SER A 256 -3.18 -7.64 -4.03
C SER A 256 -2.45 -6.44 -3.43
N VAL A 257 -1.11 -6.41 -3.50
CA VAL A 257 -0.31 -5.28 -3.04
C VAL A 257 -0.54 -4.09 -3.97
N PHE A 258 -0.97 -2.97 -3.40
CA PHE A 258 -1.24 -1.72 -4.12
C PHE A 258 -0.29 -0.58 -3.74
N ALA A 259 0.38 -0.68 -2.59
CA ALA A 259 1.29 0.35 -2.10
C ALA A 259 2.49 -0.23 -1.36
N ILE A 260 3.62 0.49 -1.41
CA ILE A 260 4.82 0.22 -0.61
C ILE A 260 5.23 1.51 0.10
N GLU A 261 5.33 1.46 1.43
CA GLU A 261 5.80 2.57 2.27
C GLU A 261 7.33 2.63 2.32
N ALA A 262 7.88 3.84 2.17
CA ALA A 262 9.32 4.03 2.14
C ALA A 262 9.99 3.91 3.50
N ILE A 263 9.28 4.26 4.57
CA ILE A 263 9.73 4.24 5.96
C ILE A 263 8.53 4.46 6.88
N ASN A 264 8.39 3.61 7.89
CA ASN A 264 7.55 3.88 9.04
C ASN A 264 8.20 4.89 9.99
N GLU A 265 7.43 5.89 10.43
CA GLU A 265 7.75 6.80 11.52
C GLU A 265 9.21 7.33 11.54
N PRO A 266 9.67 8.10 10.52
CA PRO A 266 11.00 8.69 10.54
C PRO A 266 11.17 9.65 11.72
N THR A 267 12.42 9.93 12.12
CA THR A 267 12.74 10.90 13.17
C THR A 267 12.07 12.23 12.87
N MET A 268 11.26 12.75 13.80
CA MET A 268 10.42 13.94 13.56
C MET A 268 11.23 15.23 13.37
N ASP A 269 12.42 15.34 13.96
CA ASP A 269 13.29 16.49 13.72
C ASP A 269 14.02 16.34 12.39
N ALA A 270 13.66 17.13 11.37
CA ALA A 270 14.30 17.06 10.05
C ALA A 270 15.80 17.38 10.07
N ASN A 271 16.29 18.10 11.09
CA ASN A 271 17.73 18.33 11.27
C ASN A 271 18.50 17.04 11.60
N GLN A 272 17.80 15.98 12.05
CA GLN A 272 18.37 14.69 12.40
C GLN A 272 18.23 13.65 11.28
N THR A 273 17.68 14.03 10.13
CA THR A 273 17.46 13.14 8.97
C THR A 273 18.18 13.65 7.72
N PRO A 274 19.52 13.74 7.73
CA PRO A 274 20.28 14.24 6.58
C PRO A 274 20.04 13.39 5.32
N GLY A 275 19.86 14.05 4.18
CA GLY A 275 19.63 13.39 2.88
C GLY A 275 18.27 12.71 2.72
N TYR A 276 17.34 12.87 3.66
CA TYR A 276 16.05 12.17 3.64
C TYR A 276 15.19 12.47 2.41
N GLY A 277 15.17 13.73 1.95
CA GLY A 277 14.46 14.11 0.71
C GLY A 277 15.05 13.46 -0.55
N ASP A 278 16.36 13.22 -0.59
CA ASP A 278 17.01 12.52 -1.71
C ASP A 278 16.76 11.02 -1.65
N TYR A 279 16.69 10.44 -0.44
CA TYR A 279 16.20 9.07 -0.24
C TYR A 279 14.77 8.91 -0.77
N GLN A 280 13.84 9.81 -0.44
CA GLN A 280 12.46 9.77 -0.95
C GLN A 280 12.41 9.80 -2.49
N LYS A 281 13.19 10.70 -3.13
CA LYS A 281 13.28 10.77 -4.60
C LYS A 281 13.85 9.48 -5.20
N ARG A 282 14.92 8.92 -4.62
CA ARG A 282 15.52 7.67 -5.09
C ARG A 282 14.60 6.48 -4.88
N PHE A 283 13.81 6.46 -3.79
CA PHE A 283 12.81 5.44 -3.54
C PHE A 283 11.79 5.39 -4.67
N VAL A 284 11.20 6.54 -5.03
CA VAL A 284 10.27 6.61 -6.16
C VAL A 284 10.94 6.19 -7.47
N LYS A 285 12.16 6.68 -7.75
CA LYS A 285 12.91 6.27 -8.95
C LYS A 285 13.10 4.76 -9.02
N VAL A 286 13.47 4.11 -7.91
CA VAL A 286 13.70 2.67 -7.86
C VAL A 286 12.42 1.89 -8.16
N VAL A 287 11.31 2.22 -7.49
CA VAL A 287 10.01 1.57 -7.74
C VAL A 287 9.61 1.69 -9.21
N ARG A 288 9.65 2.91 -9.77
CA ARG A 288 9.24 3.17 -11.16
C ARG A 288 10.16 2.53 -12.18
N MET A 289 11.48 2.50 -11.93
CA MET A 289 12.42 1.85 -12.83
C MET A 289 12.28 0.31 -12.80
N VAL A 290 11.87 -0.29 -11.68
CA VAL A 290 11.63 -1.74 -11.60
C VAL A 290 10.38 -2.10 -12.40
N GLU A 291 9.30 -1.35 -12.22
CA GLU A 291 8.09 -1.48 -13.04
C GLU A 291 8.41 -1.29 -14.53
N TYR A 292 9.20 -0.26 -14.88
CA TYR A 292 9.63 -0.02 -16.24
C TYR A 292 10.44 -1.19 -16.84
N ALA A 293 11.34 -1.78 -16.05
CA ALA A 293 12.13 -2.94 -16.43
C ALA A 293 11.29 -4.21 -16.65
N LEU A 294 10.14 -4.30 -15.97
CA LEU A 294 9.12 -5.34 -16.14
C LEU A 294 8.08 -5.00 -17.22
N GLY A 295 8.24 -3.87 -17.93
CA GLY A 295 7.35 -3.41 -19.00
C GLY A 295 6.04 -2.80 -18.50
N ILE A 296 5.96 -2.43 -17.22
CA ILE A 296 4.81 -1.75 -16.62
C ILE A 296 5.01 -0.24 -16.77
N LYS A 297 4.08 0.41 -17.47
CA LYS A 297 4.04 1.88 -17.58
C LYS A 297 3.00 2.46 -16.65
N CYS A 298 3.43 3.38 -15.79
CA CYS A 298 2.53 4.10 -14.90
C CYS A 298 1.84 5.21 -15.67
N PRO A 299 0.50 5.29 -15.55
CA PRO A 299 -0.22 6.49 -15.96
C PRO A 299 0.42 7.73 -15.32
N ASP A 300 0.55 8.80 -16.11
CA ASP A 300 1.01 10.12 -15.67
C ASP A 300 2.43 10.20 -15.07
N ALA A 301 3.22 9.12 -15.16
CA ALA A 301 4.63 9.17 -14.80
C ALA A 301 5.45 9.92 -15.86
N ASP A 302 6.10 11.00 -15.42
CA ASP A 302 7.07 11.73 -16.22
C ASP A 302 8.41 10.96 -16.26
N TYR A 303 8.56 10.11 -17.27
CA TYR A 303 9.76 9.29 -17.48
C TYR A 303 11.03 10.11 -17.76
N THR A 304 10.92 11.41 -18.08
CA THR A 304 12.10 12.28 -18.21
C THR A 304 12.79 12.53 -16.87
N LYS A 305 12.06 12.36 -15.76
CA LYS A 305 12.63 12.40 -14.40
C LYS A 305 13.38 11.12 -14.02
N LEU A 306 13.17 10.02 -14.75
CA LEU A 306 13.89 8.77 -14.56
C LEU A 306 15.14 8.69 -15.44
N PHE A 307 15.03 9.14 -16.69
CA PHE A 307 16.06 9.00 -17.71
C PHE A 307 16.39 10.35 -18.35
N SER A 308 17.65 10.77 -18.22
CA SER A 308 18.14 12.02 -18.83
C SER A 308 18.11 11.99 -20.36
N ASN A 309 18.24 10.79 -20.98
CA ASN A 309 18.14 10.62 -22.43
C ASN A 309 16.70 10.21 -22.85
N PRO A 310 15.97 11.06 -23.61
CA PRO A 310 14.60 10.77 -24.03
C PRO A 310 14.45 9.50 -24.87
N SER A 311 15.51 9.06 -25.55
CA SER A 311 15.51 7.83 -26.37
C SER A 311 15.18 6.58 -25.55
N TYR A 312 15.44 6.61 -24.24
CA TYR A 312 15.17 5.48 -23.36
C TYR A 312 13.69 5.36 -22.97
N THR A 313 12.86 6.40 -23.16
CA THR A 313 11.42 6.38 -22.81
C THR A 313 10.58 5.43 -23.68
N GLY A 314 11.08 5.09 -24.88
CA GLY A 314 10.53 4.08 -25.78
C GLY A 314 11.14 2.68 -25.60
N SER A 315 12.20 2.56 -24.80
CA SER A 315 12.99 1.34 -24.61
C SER A 315 12.47 0.48 -23.45
N LEU A 316 11.16 0.22 -23.47
CA LEU A 316 10.48 -0.58 -22.45
C LEU A 316 11.01 -2.01 -22.46
N ASP A 317 10.86 -2.67 -21.30
CA ASP A 317 10.85 -4.13 -21.26
C ASP A 317 12.19 -4.76 -21.69
N LEU A 318 13.26 -4.09 -21.29
CA LEU A 318 14.65 -4.43 -21.56
C LEU A 318 15.32 -5.22 -20.43
N GLY A 319 14.60 -5.39 -19.32
CA GLY A 319 15.06 -6.08 -18.13
C GLY A 319 15.93 -5.25 -17.19
N PHE A 320 16.08 -5.74 -15.95
CA PHE A 320 16.64 -4.97 -14.83
C PHE A 320 18.02 -4.40 -15.15
N ILE A 321 18.93 -5.25 -15.62
CA ILE A 321 20.33 -4.85 -15.81
C ILE A 321 20.49 -3.86 -16.97
N LYS A 322 19.70 -3.99 -18.04
CA LYS A 322 19.79 -3.05 -19.17
C LYS A 322 19.18 -1.70 -18.80
N VAL A 323 18.02 -1.70 -18.13
CA VAL A 323 17.38 -0.47 -17.65
C VAL A 323 18.26 0.27 -16.64
N SER A 324 19.04 -0.44 -15.81
CA SER A 324 19.94 0.22 -14.86
C SER A 324 21.05 1.04 -15.54
N THR A 325 21.38 0.77 -16.81
CA THR A 325 22.36 1.59 -17.56
C THR A 325 21.79 2.92 -18.06
N PHE A 326 20.48 3.14 -17.93
CA PHE A 326 19.82 4.35 -18.45
C PHE A 326 19.76 5.49 -17.44
N THR A 327 20.04 5.21 -16.16
CA THR A 327 20.08 6.23 -15.11
C THR A 327 21.49 6.75 -14.92
N GLU A 328 21.61 8.05 -14.68
CA GLU A 328 22.86 8.71 -14.30
C GLU A 328 23.11 8.69 -12.78
N ASP A 329 22.10 8.29 -11.99
CA ASP A 329 22.24 8.12 -10.54
C ASP A 329 22.96 6.80 -10.25
N THR A 330 24.24 6.90 -9.89
CA THR A 330 25.11 5.76 -9.61
C THR A 330 24.61 4.91 -8.45
N VAL A 331 23.96 5.50 -7.45
CA VAL A 331 23.36 4.76 -6.33
C VAL A 331 22.21 3.91 -6.85
N VAL A 332 21.32 4.48 -7.68
CA VAL A 332 20.20 3.74 -8.28
C VAL A 332 20.73 2.62 -9.20
N HIS A 333 21.79 2.87 -9.97
CA HIS A 333 22.43 1.84 -10.79
C HIS A 333 22.88 0.63 -9.96
N GLU A 334 23.60 0.86 -8.86
CA GLU A 334 24.08 -0.20 -7.97
C GLU A 334 22.93 -0.91 -7.23
N VAL A 335 21.90 -0.16 -6.81
CA VAL A 335 20.68 -0.74 -6.22
C VAL A 335 20.04 -1.73 -7.18
N PHE A 336 19.90 -1.40 -8.46
CA PHE A 336 19.27 -2.27 -9.45
C PHE A 336 20.00 -3.60 -9.64
N GLN A 337 21.34 -3.59 -9.62
CA GLN A 337 22.13 -4.81 -9.70
C GLN A 337 21.89 -5.72 -8.49
N ALA A 338 21.85 -5.13 -7.28
CA ALA A 338 21.56 -5.88 -6.06
C ALA A 338 20.11 -6.40 -6.00
N VAL A 339 19.15 -5.64 -6.52
CA VAL A 339 17.75 -6.07 -6.68
C VAL A 339 17.68 -7.30 -7.58
N ALA A 340 18.30 -7.28 -8.75
CA ALA A 340 18.28 -8.42 -9.67
C ALA A 340 18.84 -9.71 -9.04
N SER A 341 19.96 -9.60 -8.32
CA SER A 341 20.58 -10.71 -7.59
C SER A 341 19.67 -11.25 -6.47
N SER A 342 19.06 -10.34 -5.68
CA SER A 342 18.19 -10.72 -4.56
C SER A 342 16.89 -11.36 -5.05
N VAL A 343 16.27 -10.81 -6.10
CA VAL A 343 15.06 -11.39 -6.72
C VAL A 343 15.34 -12.79 -7.26
N LYS A 344 16.49 -13.01 -7.92
CA LYS A 344 16.90 -14.33 -8.41
C LYS A 344 16.98 -15.36 -7.27
N THR A 345 17.57 -14.96 -6.14
CA THR A 345 17.71 -15.82 -4.95
C THR A 345 16.35 -16.12 -4.32
N ILE A 346 15.55 -15.08 -4.03
CA ILE A 346 14.23 -15.22 -3.42
C ILE A 346 13.30 -16.08 -4.28
N CYS A 347 13.32 -15.89 -5.61
CA CYS A 347 12.51 -16.71 -6.51
C CYS A 347 12.92 -18.19 -6.46
N ALA A 348 14.21 -18.49 -6.34
CA ALA A 348 14.68 -19.86 -6.18
C ALA A 348 14.22 -20.46 -4.84
N ASP A 349 14.35 -19.71 -3.74
CA ASP A 349 13.96 -20.14 -2.39
C ASP A 349 12.45 -20.39 -2.27
N LEU A 350 11.64 -19.59 -2.97
CA LEU A 350 10.19 -19.74 -3.04
C LEU A 350 9.73 -20.78 -4.08
N GLY A 351 10.65 -21.39 -4.84
CA GLY A 351 10.33 -22.36 -5.88
C GLY A 351 9.59 -21.76 -7.09
N LEU A 352 9.71 -20.45 -7.32
CA LEU A 352 9.06 -19.76 -8.43
C LEU A 352 9.72 -20.13 -9.76
N LYS A 353 8.90 -20.64 -10.69
CA LYS A 353 9.35 -20.98 -12.04
C LYS A 353 9.43 -19.72 -12.90
N LEU A 354 10.63 -19.14 -12.99
CA LEU A 354 10.86 -17.96 -13.80
C LEU A 354 10.80 -18.26 -15.30
N SER A 355 10.08 -17.43 -16.04
CA SER A 355 10.06 -17.48 -17.50
C SER A 355 11.47 -17.26 -18.05
N LEU A 356 11.74 -17.75 -19.28
CA LEU A 356 13.04 -17.54 -19.92
C LEU A 356 13.41 -16.05 -20.03
N ASN A 357 12.42 -15.21 -20.32
CA ASN A 357 12.59 -13.77 -20.46
C ASN A 357 12.89 -13.11 -19.11
N LEU A 358 12.20 -13.52 -18.04
CA LEU A 358 12.49 -13.02 -16.70
C LEU A 358 13.86 -13.49 -16.19
N ARG A 359 14.28 -14.71 -16.50
CA ARG A 359 15.65 -15.18 -16.22
C ARG A 359 16.72 -14.32 -16.91
N ARG A 360 16.52 -13.97 -18.18
CA ARG A 360 17.40 -13.04 -18.92
C ARG A 360 17.38 -11.62 -18.35
N SER A 361 16.22 -11.18 -17.86
CA SER A 361 16.04 -9.86 -17.24
C SER A 361 16.88 -9.69 -15.97
N LEU A 362 17.06 -10.78 -15.22
CA LEU A 362 17.81 -10.81 -13.96
C LEU A 362 19.31 -11.13 -14.14
N ASP A 363 19.71 -11.67 -15.31
CA ASP A 363 21.08 -12.15 -15.53
C ASP A 363 21.49 -12.04 -17.01
N LEU A 364 22.41 -11.10 -17.31
CA LEU A 364 22.94 -10.90 -18.66
C LEU A 364 23.82 -12.06 -19.16
N SER A 365 24.38 -12.88 -18.26
CA SER A 365 25.23 -14.02 -18.60
C SER A 365 24.42 -15.28 -18.96
N PHE A 366 23.09 -15.20 -18.86
CA PHE A 366 22.20 -16.34 -19.07
C PHE A 366 22.25 -16.84 -20.53
N THR A 367 22.75 -18.06 -20.71
CA THR A 367 22.73 -18.78 -21.99
C THR A 367 21.53 -19.72 -22.06
N VAL A 368 20.85 -19.76 -23.21
CA VAL A 368 19.66 -20.59 -23.42
C VAL A 368 20.06 -22.06 -23.51
N SER A 369 19.49 -22.91 -22.66
CA SER A 369 19.71 -24.35 -22.74
C SER A 369 18.84 -25.02 -23.81
N SER A 370 19.19 -26.24 -24.22
CA SER A 370 18.38 -27.06 -25.16
C SER A 370 16.96 -27.31 -24.64
N ASN A 371 16.78 -27.40 -23.32
CA ASN A 371 15.47 -27.53 -22.67
C ASN A 371 14.63 -26.25 -22.78
N ASP A 372 15.27 -25.07 -22.69
CA ASP A 372 14.61 -23.79 -22.88
C ASP A 372 14.14 -23.61 -24.34
N ILE A 373 14.93 -24.08 -25.32
CA ILE A 373 14.53 -24.12 -26.75
C ILE A 373 13.30 -25.01 -26.95
N THR A 374 13.18 -26.09 -26.17
CA THR A 374 12.05 -27.02 -26.25
C THR A 374 10.77 -26.39 -25.66
N GLN A 375 10.87 -25.62 -24.57
CA GLN A 375 9.76 -24.83 -24.05
C GLN A 375 9.31 -23.72 -25.01
N ILE A 376 10.26 -23.03 -25.66
CA ILE A 376 9.94 -22.06 -26.73
C ILE A 376 9.11 -22.76 -27.83
N LYS A 377 9.51 -23.95 -28.27
CA LYS A 377 8.79 -24.72 -29.30
C LYS A 377 7.40 -25.18 -28.85
N GLN A 378 7.21 -25.54 -27.58
CA GLN A 378 5.90 -25.93 -27.03
C GLN A 378 4.94 -24.74 -26.92
N GLY A 379 5.42 -23.55 -26.55
CA GLY A 379 4.61 -22.32 -26.55
C GLY A 379 4.23 -21.81 -27.94
N HIS A 380 4.88 -22.32 -29.00
CA HIS A 380 4.58 -22.03 -30.41
C HIS A 380 3.69 -23.09 -31.09
N GLY A 381 3.25 -24.12 -30.35
CA GLY A 381 2.59 -25.31 -30.90
C GLY A 381 1.06 -25.27 -31.03
N ALA A 382 0.37 -24.21 -30.60
CA ALA A 382 -1.07 -24.08 -30.85
C ALA A 382 -1.29 -23.49 -32.27
N GLY A 383 -1.11 -24.33 -33.31
CA GLY A 383 -1.59 -23.99 -34.66
C GLY A 383 -0.67 -24.32 -35.84
N ARG A 384 0.38 -25.15 -35.69
CA ARG A 384 1.11 -25.66 -36.86
C ARG A 384 1.19 -27.18 -36.81
N GLY A 385 0.31 -27.82 -37.58
CA GLY A 385 0.42 -29.24 -37.90
C GLY A 385 1.74 -29.54 -38.63
N PRO A 386 2.20 -30.80 -38.61
CA PRO A 386 3.49 -31.17 -39.17
C PRO A 386 3.49 -31.01 -40.70
N MET A 387 4.46 -30.26 -41.23
CA MET A 387 4.79 -30.33 -42.66
C MET A 387 5.66 -31.57 -42.90
N GLY A 388 5.10 -32.55 -43.61
CA GLY A 388 5.84 -33.69 -44.12
C GLY A 388 6.75 -33.30 -45.29
N ILE A 389 7.98 -33.78 -45.24
CA ILE A 389 9.01 -33.63 -46.28
C ILE A 389 8.84 -34.81 -47.27
N ASN A 390 8.65 -34.49 -48.56
CA ASN A 390 8.68 -35.37 -49.76
C ASN A 390 7.46 -36.25 -50.11
N GLY A 391 6.90 -36.06 -51.32
CA GLY A 391 6.12 -37.07 -52.07
C GLY A 391 4.70 -36.67 -52.52
N PRO A 392 4.19 -37.16 -53.68
CA PRO A 392 3.15 -36.48 -54.47
C PRO A 392 1.72 -36.67 -53.97
N VAL A 393 0.89 -35.68 -54.29
CA VAL A 393 -0.52 -35.58 -53.95
C VAL A 393 -1.34 -36.67 -54.64
N HIS A 394 -1.96 -37.56 -53.86
CA HIS A 394 -3.11 -38.35 -54.29
C HIS A 394 -4.40 -37.77 -53.72
N ILE A 395 -5.22 -37.16 -54.59
CA ILE A 395 -6.58 -36.76 -54.28
C ILE A 395 -7.46 -38.00 -54.38
N LYS A 396 -8.05 -38.45 -53.26
CA LYS A 396 -9.26 -39.29 -53.28
C LYS A 396 -10.46 -38.39 -53.06
N ARG A 397 -11.43 -38.48 -53.98
CA ARG A 397 -12.70 -37.76 -54.00
C ARG A 397 -13.84 -38.79 -53.99
N SER A 398 -14.78 -38.67 -53.05
CA SER A 398 -16.12 -39.27 -53.03
C SER A 398 -16.75 -38.97 -51.66
N GLU A 399 -17.91 -38.38 -51.39
CA GLU A 399 -19.05 -37.69 -52.05
C GLU A 399 -19.79 -36.93 -50.88
N PRO A 400 -21.04 -36.42 -51.01
CA PRO A 400 -21.37 -35.11 -51.55
C PRO A 400 -22.01 -34.13 -50.54
N VAL A 401 -21.90 -32.87 -50.96
CA VAL A 401 -22.54 -31.59 -50.63
C VAL A 401 -23.93 -31.61 -49.97
N GLU A 402 -24.12 -30.72 -48.96
CA GLU A 402 -25.31 -29.86 -48.90
C GLU A 402 -24.90 -28.40 -48.59
N TYR A 403 -25.48 -27.48 -49.35
CA TYR A 403 -25.11 -26.07 -49.51
C TYR A 403 -25.71 -25.19 -48.41
N LEU A 404 -24.95 -24.22 -47.91
CA LEU A 404 -25.48 -22.89 -47.60
C LEU A 404 -24.38 -21.83 -47.72
N ASP A 405 -24.50 -21.04 -48.78
CA ASP A 405 -23.71 -19.86 -49.16
C ASP A 405 -23.83 -18.78 -48.08
N THR A 406 -22.72 -18.44 -47.42
CA THR A 406 -22.45 -17.05 -47.04
C THR A 406 -20.99 -16.72 -47.35
N ARG A 407 -20.80 -16.11 -48.52
CA ARG A 407 -19.61 -15.36 -48.91
C ARG A 407 -19.05 -14.50 -47.76
N VAL A 408 -17.88 -14.86 -47.25
CA VAL A 408 -17.00 -13.94 -46.52
C VAL A 408 -16.14 -13.23 -47.56
N PRO A 409 -16.15 -11.88 -47.65
CA PRO A 409 -15.32 -11.17 -48.61
C PRO A 409 -13.83 -11.46 -48.35
N HIS A 410 -13.12 -11.91 -49.38
CA HIS A 410 -11.67 -11.97 -49.33
C HIS A 410 -11.10 -10.55 -49.31
N GLY A 411 -10.64 -10.13 -48.13
CA GLY A 411 -9.80 -8.95 -47.96
C GLY A 411 -8.62 -8.98 -48.94
N SER A 412 -8.36 -7.82 -49.55
CA SER A 412 -7.31 -7.62 -50.56
C SER A 412 -5.94 -8.11 -50.04
N SER A 413 -5.03 -8.47 -50.95
CA SER A 413 -3.65 -8.84 -50.59
C SER A 413 -2.94 -7.78 -49.73
N LEU A 414 -3.41 -6.52 -49.78
CA LEU A 414 -2.95 -5.41 -48.94
C LEU A 414 -3.36 -5.56 -47.46
N GLU A 415 -4.54 -6.11 -47.16
CA GLU A 415 -4.96 -6.40 -45.78
C GLU A 415 -4.17 -7.55 -45.18
N ARG A 416 -3.80 -8.57 -45.97
CA ARG A 416 -2.90 -9.65 -45.51
C ARG A 416 -1.48 -9.15 -45.27
N HIS A 417 -0.98 -8.24 -46.12
CA HIS A 417 0.35 -7.64 -45.94
C HIS A 417 0.38 -6.70 -44.71
N ASN A 418 -0.71 -5.97 -44.45
CA ASN A 418 -0.85 -5.11 -43.28
C ASN A 418 -1.21 -5.87 -41.99
N ALA A 419 -1.84 -7.06 -42.09
CA ALA A 419 -2.10 -7.93 -40.94
C ALA A 419 -0.81 -8.57 -40.40
N HIS A 420 0.15 -8.92 -41.27
CA HIS A 420 1.48 -9.35 -40.84
C HIS A 420 2.25 -8.21 -40.15
N LYS A 421 2.12 -6.96 -40.60
CA LYS A 421 2.72 -5.80 -39.89
C LYS A 421 2.03 -5.47 -38.56
N ARG A 422 0.74 -5.79 -38.38
CA ARG A 422 0.03 -5.59 -37.10
C ARG A 422 0.27 -6.69 -36.06
N LEU A 423 0.83 -7.84 -36.44
CA LEU A 423 1.07 -8.98 -35.54
C LEU A 423 2.53 -9.16 -35.12
N HIS A 424 3.44 -8.31 -35.61
CA HIS A 424 4.77 -8.16 -35.04
C HIS A 424 4.73 -7.10 -33.92
N HIS A 425 4.00 -7.40 -32.83
CA HIS A 425 4.48 -6.91 -31.54
C HIS A 425 5.85 -7.56 -31.34
N GLU A 426 6.91 -6.76 -31.32
CA GLU A 426 8.16 -7.16 -30.69
C GLU A 426 7.80 -7.79 -29.35
N ARG A 427 8.03 -9.10 -29.23
CA ARG A 427 7.73 -9.84 -28.00
C ARG A 427 8.74 -9.40 -26.96
N GLY A 428 8.44 -8.29 -26.29
CA GLY A 428 9.17 -7.83 -25.14
C GLY A 428 9.12 -8.84 -23.99
N ILE A 429 10.05 -8.70 -23.05
CA ILE A 429 10.22 -9.51 -21.84
C ILE A 429 8.92 -9.63 -20.98
N SER A 430 8.01 -8.65 -21.03
CA SER A 430 6.75 -8.43 -20.28
C SER A 430 5.53 -9.15 -20.85
N ALA A 431 5.64 -9.68 -22.07
CA ALA A 431 4.64 -10.64 -22.60
C ALA A 431 4.60 -11.96 -21.78
N THR A 432 5.42 -12.08 -20.72
CA THR A 432 5.56 -13.30 -19.91
C THR A 432 5.24 -13.16 -18.42
N LEU A 433 4.88 -11.96 -17.92
CA LEU A 433 4.19 -11.90 -16.62
C LEU A 433 2.88 -12.68 -16.77
N SER A 434 2.63 -13.64 -15.88
CA SER A 434 1.44 -14.48 -15.96
C SER A 434 0.18 -13.60 -16.02
N LYS A 435 -0.91 -14.11 -16.62
CA LYS A 435 -2.16 -13.33 -16.73
C LYS A 435 -2.70 -12.89 -15.37
N ASP A 436 -2.27 -13.56 -14.30
CA ASP A 436 -2.74 -13.36 -12.94
C ASP A 436 -1.83 -12.43 -12.13
N VAL A 437 -0.86 -11.74 -12.75
CA VAL A 437 0.00 -10.76 -12.06
C VAL A 437 -0.48 -9.33 -12.25
N CYS A 438 -0.39 -8.53 -11.19
CA CYS A 438 -0.75 -7.12 -11.19
C CYS A 438 0.16 -6.32 -12.14
N ARG A 439 -0.47 -5.61 -13.10
CA ARG A 439 0.20 -4.71 -14.06
C ARG A 439 -0.12 -3.23 -13.80
N THR A 440 -0.78 -2.95 -12.68
CA THR A 440 -1.04 -1.58 -12.22
C THR A 440 0.17 -1.11 -11.43
N CYS A 441 0.52 0.16 -11.56
CA CYS A 441 1.62 0.69 -10.78
C CYS A 441 1.29 0.74 -9.29
N LEU A 442 2.30 0.44 -8.48
CA LEU A 442 2.22 0.57 -7.04
C LEU A 442 2.21 2.04 -6.64
N MET A 443 1.45 2.39 -5.63
CA MET A 443 1.57 3.69 -4.98
C MET A 443 2.84 3.68 -4.12
N THR A 444 3.71 4.67 -4.29
CA THR A 444 4.82 4.90 -3.35
C THR A 444 4.26 5.66 -2.15
N SER A 445 4.40 5.12 -0.94
CA SER A 445 3.81 5.69 0.28
C SER A 445 4.84 6.35 1.18
N PHE A 446 4.46 7.44 1.84
CA PHE A 446 5.30 8.21 2.75
C PHE A 446 4.48 8.79 3.89
N GLN A 447 5.09 8.93 5.06
CA GLN A 447 4.57 9.84 6.09
C GLN A 447 4.42 11.24 5.50
N ASN A 448 3.29 11.88 5.77
CA ASN A 448 2.93 13.16 5.19
C ASN A 448 3.85 14.29 5.70
N LYS A 449 3.87 15.43 5.01
CA LYS A 449 4.84 16.51 5.24
C LYS A 449 4.86 17.02 6.68
N ASP A 450 3.72 17.02 7.38
CA ASP A 450 3.63 17.52 8.75
C ASP A 450 4.16 16.53 9.81
N TRP A 451 4.58 15.33 9.40
CA TRP A 451 5.24 14.36 10.28
C TRP A 451 6.52 14.94 10.91
N GLN A 452 7.32 15.63 10.10
CA GLN A 452 8.55 16.25 10.54
C GLN A 452 8.38 17.75 10.79
N TYR A 453 9.11 18.27 11.77
CA TYR A 453 9.30 19.71 11.98
C TYR A 453 10.72 20.12 11.55
N ASN A 454 11.06 21.41 11.67
CA ASN A 454 12.35 21.99 11.27
C ASN A 454 12.67 21.91 9.76
N ASN A 455 11.77 22.44 8.92
CA ASN A 455 11.94 22.54 7.47
C ASN A 455 12.17 21.18 6.75
N PRO A 456 11.21 20.25 6.86
CA PRO A 456 11.33 18.93 6.24
C PRO A 456 11.20 18.98 4.71
N PRO A 457 11.75 17.97 3.99
CA PRO A 457 11.40 17.76 2.60
C PRO A 457 9.90 17.44 2.46
N ASN A 458 9.27 17.88 1.37
CA ASN A 458 7.92 17.44 1.06
C ASN A 458 7.98 16.15 0.21
N PRO A 459 7.42 15.01 0.67
CA PRO A 459 7.41 13.78 -0.12
C PRO A 459 6.71 13.91 -1.48
N ALA A 460 5.81 14.89 -1.64
CA ALA A 460 5.18 15.21 -2.93
C ALA A 460 6.19 15.65 -4.00
N ASP A 461 7.33 16.22 -3.60
CA ASP A 461 8.38 16.66 -4.54
C ASP A 461 9.12 15.47 -5.17
N ALA A 462 8.98 14.27 -4.60
CA ALA A 462 9.51 13.02 -5.16
C ALA A 462 8.60 12.39 -6.23
N ALA A 463 7.40 12.94 -6.47
CA ALA A 463 6.37 12.31 -7.29
C ALA A 463 6.82 12.01 -8.74
N ILE A 464 6.75 10.72 -9.08
CA ILE A 464 6.79 10.17 -10.43
C ILE A 464 5.74 9.04 -10.45
N GLY A 465 4.55 9.31 -10.98
CA GLY A 465 3.41 8.39 -10.88
C GLY A 465 2.68 8.47 -9.52
N PRO A 466 1.87 7.46 -9.16
CA PRO A 466 0.97 7.54 -8.01
C PRO A 466 1.71 7.51 -6.67
N GLN A 467 1.25 8.31 -5.72
CA GLN A 467 1.74 8.39 -4.34
C GLN A 467 0.58 8.28 -3.36
N LEU A 468 0.86 7.68 -2.20
CA LEU A 468 -0.02 7.65 -1.04
C LEU A 468 0.68 8.40 0.10
N TYR A 469 -0.08 9.09 0.93
CA TYR A 469 0.45 9.75 2.11
C TYR A 469 -0.17 9.13 3.36
N ASP A 470 0.68 8.85 4.33
CA ASP A 470 0.35 8.25 5.60
C ASP A 470 0.43 9.29 6.72
N ALA A 471 -0.48 9.21 7.68
CA ALA A 471 -0.44 9.97 8.92
C ALA A 471 -0.80 9.06 10.09
N HIS A 472 -0.03 9.15 11.17
CA HIS A 472 -0.39 8.48 12.42
C HIS A 472 -0.93 9.48 13.42
N LEU A 473 -1.96 9.07 14.18
CA LEU A 473 -2.53 9.91 15.21
C LEU A 473 -2.92 9.11 16.45
N TYR A 474 -2.09 9.25 17.48
CA TYR A 474 -2.32 8.69 18.80
C TYR A 474 -2.43 9.83 19.82
N PHE A 475 -3.49 9.80 20.62
CA PHE A 475 -3.66 10.75 21.72
C PHE A 475 -3.08 10.21 23.04
N SER A 476 -2.96 8.88 23.17
CA SER A 476 -2.48 8.19 24.37
C SER A 476 -1.04 8.49 24.77
N PHE A 477 -0.21 9.03 23.87
CA PHE A 477 1.17 9.41 24.19
C PHE A 477 1.29 10.88 24.66
N GLY A 478 0.18 11.63 24.68
CA GLY A 478 0.16 13.05 25.05
C GLY A 478 0.66 13.97 23.93
N GLY A 479 0.71 15.27 24.19
CA GLY A 479 1.20 16.29 23.25
C GLY A 479 0.20 16.73 22.18
N VAL A 480 -0.94 16.05 22.05
CA VAL A 480 -2.01 16.38 21.10
C VAL A 480 -3.19 17.07 21.77
N ALA A 481 -3.61 16.57 22.93
CA ALA A 481 -4.72 17.07 23.73
C ALA A 481 -4.46 16.83 25.22
N ASP A 482 -5.20 17.53 26.08
CA ASP A 482 -5.18 17.24 27.51
C ASP A 482 -5.81 15.88 27.79
N ALA A 483 -5.36 15.21 28.86
CA ALA A 483 -5.74 13.84 29.21
C ALA A 483 -7.16 13.75 29.81
N ASN A 484 -8.18 14.14 29.04
CA ASN A 484 -9.59 14.02 29.39
C ASN A 484 -10.48 13.93 28.14
N ALA A 485 -11.69 13.39 28.34
CA ALA A 485 -12.67 13.16 27.28
C ALA A 485 -13.05 14.43 26.51
N GLU A 486 -13.25 15.56 27.20
CA GLU A 486 -13.67 16.82 26.59
C GLU A 486 -12.61 17.34 25.61
N SER A 487 -11.35 17.39 26.05
CA SER A 487 -10.23 17.86 25.24
C SER A 487 -9.99 16.97 24.02
N TYR A 488 -10.09 15.65 24.16
CA TYR A 488 -9.96 14.71 23.03
C TYR A 488 -11.00 15.00 21.94
N MET A 489 -12.28 15.14 22.33
CA MET A 489 -13.36 15.41 21.39
C MET A 489 -13.26 16.79 20.74
N GLN A 490 -12.91 17.82 21.52
CA GLN A 490 -12.66 19.17 20.99
C GLN A 490 -11.53 19.16 19.96
N VAL A 491 -10.40 18.51 20.27
CA VAL A 491 -9.23 18.51 19.37
C VAL A 491 -9.49 17.71 18.11
N ILE A 492 -10.04 16.49 18.19
CA ILE A 492 -10.27 15.67 16.97
C ILE A 492 -11.30 16.32 16.05
N CYS A 493 -12.40 16.85 16.58
CA CYS A 493 -13.49 17.38 15.77
C CYS A 493 -13.17 18.75 15.14
N ASN A 494 -12.10 19.43 15.59
CA ASN A 494 -11.62 20.70 15.04
C ASN A 494 -10.24 20.58 14.36
N THR A 495 -9.73 19.37 14.13
CA THR A 495 -8.41 19.20 13.51
C THR A 495 -8.39 19.65 12.04
N ASP A 496 -7.31 20.31 11.62
CA ASP A 496 -7.09 20.76 10.24
C ASP A 496 -6.03 19.93 9.50
N ARG A 497 -5.55 18.83 10.10
CA ARG A 497 -4.49 17.96 9.57
C ARG A 497 -4.74 17.52 8.12
N VAL A 498 -5.96 17.08 7.82
CA VAL A 498 -6.32 16.65 6.47
C VAL A 498 -6.26 17.80 5.47
N THR A 499 -6.78 18.97 5.84
CA THR A 499 -6.74 20.16 4.98
C THR A 499 -5.30 20.59 4.72
N LYS A 500 -4.46 20.68 5.77
CA LYS A 500 -3.04 21.02 5.66
C LYS A 500 -2.27 20.03 4.78
N ALA A 501 -2.53 18.73 4.92
CA ALA A 501 -1.93 17.71 4.07
C ALA A 501 -2.31 17.93 2.59
N ARG A 502 -3.60 18.19 2.30
CA ARG A 502 -4.04 18.48 0.94
C ARG A 502 -3.43 19.76 0.38
N GLU A 503 -3.32 20.82 1.18
CA GLU A 503 -2.62 22.07 0.81
C GLU A 503 -1.13 21.85 0.51
N ALA A 504 -0.50 20.87 1.15
CA ALA A 504 0.87 20.44 0.88
C ALA A 504 1.00 19.47 -0.30
N ASN A 505 -0.06 19.23 -1.07
CA ASN A 505 -0.15 18.22 -2.14
C ASN A 505 0.04 16.78 -1.63
N ASN A 506 -0.25 16.51 -0.36
CA ASN A 506 -0.23 15.17 0.23
C ASN A 506 -1.63 14.54 0.15
N SER A 507 -2.02 14.13 -1.06
CA SER A 507 -3.29 13.46 -1.34
C SER A 507 -3.10 12.33 -2.38
N PRO A 508 -3.75 11.16 -2.22
CA PRO A 508 -4.66 10.78 -1.12
C PRO A 508 -3.92 10.63 0.21
N LEU A 509 -4.62 10.94 1.32
CA LEU A 509 -4.10 10.81 2.68
C LEU A 509 -4.88 9.70 3.41
N VAL A 510 -4.18 8.72 3.97
CA VAL A 510 -4.77 7.69 4.84
C VAL A 510 -4.20 7.85 6.24
N PHE A 511 -5.03 7.65 7.26
CA PHE A 511 -4.52 7.51 8.63
C PHE A 511 -4.04 6.07 8.83
N GLY A 512 -2.76 5.80 8.56
CA GLY A 512 -2.19 4.45 8.57
C GLY A 512 -2.05 3.83 9.95
N GLU A 513 -2.09 4.65 10.99
CA GLU A 513 -2.14 4.16 12.36
C GLU A 513 -2.95 5.07 13.30
N TRP A 514 -3.82 4.43 14.06
CA TRP A 514 -4.61 5.02 15.15
C TRP A 514 -5.19 3.89 16.01
N SER A 515 -5.59 4.21 17.25
CA SER A 515 -6.24 3.25 18.15
C SER A 515 -7.31 3.94 19.01
N LEU A 516 -7.97 3.18 19.90
CA LEU A 516 -8.88 3.76 20.90
C LEU A 516 -8.18 4.07 22.23
N ALA A 517 -6.85 3.91 22.30
CA ALA A 517 -6.12 4.10 23.54
C ALA A 517 -6.16 5.56 24.02
N THR A 518 -6.25 5.71 25.33
CA THR A 518 -6.29 7.00 26.03
C THR A 518 -5.21 7.04 27.10
N ASN A 519 -4.77 8.25 27.47
CA ASN A 519 -3.89 8.47 28.63
C ASN A 519 -4.67 8.85 29.91
N PHE A 520 -5.95 8.50 29.94
CA PHE A 520 -6.85 8.67 31.08
C PHE A 520 -7.82 7.48 31.14
N ASN A 521 -8.46 7.27 32.29
CA ASN A 521 -9.45 6.21 32.44
C ASN A 521 -10.74 6.56 31.69
N ALA A 522 -10.92 5.99 30.51
CA ALA A 522 -12.08 6.22 29.64
C ALA A 522 -13.23 5.26 29.97
N SER A 523 -14.48 5.73 29.87
CA SER A 523 -15.65 4.86 29.94
C SER A 523 -15.91 4.18 28.59
N ASN A 524 -16.65 3.08 28.59
CA ASN A 524 -17.04 2.39 27.35
C ASN A 524 -17.91 3.28 26.45
N GLU A 525 -18.78 4.08 27.03
CA GLU A 525 -19.62 5.05 26.30
C GLU A 525 -18.74 6.08 25.61
N PHE A 526 -17.71 6.60 26.30
CA PHE A 526 -16.74 7.49 25.67
C PHE A 526 -15.97 6.79 24.56
N LEU A 527 -15.49 5.56 24.74
CA LEU A 527 -14.70 4.85 23.73
C LEU A 527 -15.52 4.56 22.46
N HIS A 528 -16.81 4.29 22.60
CA HIS A 528 -17.75 4.19 21.48
C HIS A 528 -17.83 5.51 20.70
N ASP A 529 -18.07 6.63 21.39
CA ASP A 529 -18.15 7.96 20.77
C ASP A 529 -16.81 8.42 20.19
N TRP A 530 -15.71 8.07 20.85
CA TRP A 530 -14.34 8.35 20.44
C TRP A 530 -13.97 7.64 19.13
N ALA A 531 -14.41 6.40 18.95
CA ALA A 531 -14.23 5.66 17.70
C ALA A 531 -14.93 6.36 16.53
N ASP A 532 -16.15 6.87 16.74
CA ASP A 532 -16.88 7.62 15.72
C ASP A 532 -16.26 8.99 15.42
N ALA A 533 -15.83 9.73 16.44
CA ALA A 533 -15.22 11.05 16.27
C ALA A 533 -13.91 10.98 15.45
N GLN A 534 -13.08 9.97 15.71
CA GLN A 534 -11.89 9.72 14.91
C GLN A 534 -12.23 9.37 13.45
N ARG A 535 -13.15 8.41 13.23
CA ARG A 535 -13.57 7.98 11.87
C ARG A 535 -14.28 9.08 11.09
N TYR A 536 -14.96 10.01 11.76
CA TYR A 536 -15.54 11.21 11.13
C TYR A 536 -14.47 12.02 10.39
N ILE A 537 -13.25 12.08 10.92
CA ILE A 537 -12.11 12.70 10.23
C ILE A 537 -11.47 11.73 9.22
N TYR A 538 -11.12 10.52 9.66
CA TYR A 538 -10.26 9.63 8.89
C TYR A 538 -10.93 9.06 7.62
N ALA A 539 -12.24 8.82 7.67
CA ALA A 539 -13.02 8.38 6.53
C ALA A 539 -13.88 9.50 5.91
N GLY A 540 -14.28 10.50 6.71
CA GLY A 540 -15.12 11.61 6.25
C GLY A 540 -14.36 12.71 5.52
N GLN A 541 -13.12 13.02 5.96
CA GLN A 541 -12.29 14.08 5.37
C GLN A 541 -11.07 13.51 4.63
N ALA A 542 -10.38 12.53 5.23
CA ALA A 542 -9.26 11.82 4.62
C ALA A 542 -9.75 10.66 3.73
N ASP A 543 -8.82 9.89 3.17
CA ASP A 543 -9.07 8.84 2.17
C ASP A 543 -9.13 7.42 2.78
N GLY A 544 -9.24 7.34 4.11
CA GLY A 544 -9.44 6.11 4.85
C GLY A 544 -8.49 5.94 6.02
N TRP A 545 -8.45 4.73 6.56
CA TRP A 545 -7.68 4.42 7.76
C TRP A 545 -7.27 2.95 7.88
N PHE A 546 -6.19 2.72 8.63
CA PHE A 546 -5.77 1.41 9.13
C PHE A 546 -5.69 1.45 10.67
N PHE A 547 -6.52 0.66 11.35
CA PHE A 547 -6.51 0.59 12.81
C PHE A 547 -5.26 -0.16 13.30
N TRP A 548 -4.57 0.38 14.30
CA TRP A 548 -3.47 -0.29 14.98
C TRP A 548 -3.98 -0.95 16.28
N SER A 549 -4.17 -2.27 16.33
CA SER A 549 -3.88 -3.30 15.32
C SER A 549 -5.06 -4.29 15.15
N PHE A 550 -4.96 -5.26 14.24
CA PHE A 550 -6.04 -6.25 14.06
C PHE A 550 -6.33 -7.02 15.36
N LYS A 551 -5.28 -7.48 16.05
CA LYS A 551 -5.35 -8.14 17.35
C LYS A 551 -4.08 -7.95 18.19
N ILE A 552 -4.26 -8.19 19.49
CA ILE A 552 -3.19 -8.39 20.47
C ILE A 552 -3.55 -9.61 21.32
N GLU A 553 -2.59 -10.12 22.09
CA GLU A 553 -2.74 -11.33 22.88
C GLU A 553 -3.86 -11.23 23.93
N GLU A 554 -4.60 -12.32 24.08
CA GLU A 554 -5.72 -12.42 25.01
C GLU A 554 -5.28 -12.21 26.48
N GLY A 555 -6.07 -11.41 27.19
CA GLY A 555 -5.79 -11.02 28.58
C GLY A 555 -4.74 -9.92 28.70
N SER A 556 -4.30 -9.30 27.60
CA SER A 556 -3.48 -8.08 27.65
C SER A 556 -4.26 -6.93 28.29
N PRO A 557 -3.61 -6.11 29.16
CA PRO A 557 -4.24 -4.92 29.75
C PRO A 557 -4.55 -3.82 28.72
N ASN A 558 -4.01 -3.96 27.50
CA ASN A 558 -4.22 -3.04 26.38
C ASN A 558 -5.51 -3.36 25.59
N LEU A 559 -6.24 -4.42 25.96
CA LEU A 559 -7.54 -4.73 25.40
C LEU A 559 -8.64 -3.85 26.03
N PRO A 560 -9.67 -3.46 25.26
CA PRO A 560 -9.83 -3.72 23.83
C PRO A 560 -9.10 -2.71 22.93
N ASN A 561 -8.57 -1.63 23.50
CA ASN A 561 -8.26 -0.38 22.80
C ASN A 561 -7.21 -0.46 21.68
N TRP A 562 -6.36 -1.49 21.71
CA TRP A 562 -5.31 -1.75 20.71
C TRP A 562 -5.61 -2.97 19.81
N SER A 563 -6.78 -3.60 19.95
CA SER A 563 -7.26 -4.66 19.06
C SER A 563 -8.58 -4.24 18.42
N PHE A 564 -8.58 -4.20 17.09
CA PHE A 564 -9.77 -3.93 16.32
C PHE A 564 -10.84 -4.99 16.58
N PHE A 565 -10.48 -6.28 16.55
CA PHE A 565 -11.44 -7.36 16.81
C PHE A 565 -12.07 -7.27 18.20
N ALA A 566 -11.27 -7.06 19.25
CA ALA A 566 -11.81 -6.91 20.61
C ALA A 566 -12.64 -5.62 20.76
N SER A 567 -12.27 -4.52 20.10
CA SER A 567 -13.06 -3.29 20.11
C SER A 567 -14.40 -3.45 19.37
N ARG A 568 -14.45 -4.27 18.31
CA ARG A 568 -15.71 -4.64 17.65
C ARG A 568 -16.58 -5.50 18.54
N GLU A 569 -16.01 -6.50 19.21
CA GLU A 569 -16.74 -7.33 20.17
C GLU A 569 -17.30 -6.53 21.35
N ALA A 570 -16.55 -5.51 21.79
CA ALA A 570 -17.00 -4.54 22.80
C ALA A 570 -18.09 -3.57 22.31
N GLY A 571 -18.42 -3.60 21.01
CA GLY A 571 -19.49 -2.79 20.42
C GLY A 571 -19.10 -1.37 20.04
N PHE A 572 -17.80 -1.02 20.00
CA PHE A 572 -17.34 0.35 19.69
C PHE A 572 -17.37 0.69 18.20
N PHE A 573 -17.64 -0.30 17.35
CA PHE A 573 -17.69 -0.15 15.90
C PHE A 573 -18.97 -0.75 15.35
N THR A 574 -19.46 -0.13 14.28
CA THR A 574 -20.51 -0.66 13.42
C THR A 574 -20.06 -1.91 12.66
N ASN A 575 -21.03 -2.69 12.17
CA ASN A 575 -20.73 -3.83 11.28
C ASN A 575 -20.25 -3.40 9.88
N ASP A 576 -20.67 -2.22 9.43
CA ASP A 576 -20.19 -1.60 8.20
C ASP A 576 -19.16 -0.52 8.57
N PRO A 577 -17.86 -0.70 8.25
CA PRO A 577 -16.82 0.25 8.65
C PRO A 577 -16.93 1.61 7.94
N SER A 578 -17.75 1.73 6.89
CA SER A 578 -18.06 3.01 6.24
C SER A 578 -19.09 3.84 7.01
N LYS A 579 -19.73 3.28 8.04
CA LYS A 579 -20.76 3.95 8.83
C LYS A 579 -20.24 4.36 10.20
N LEU A 580 -20.71 5.51 10.65
CA LEU A 580 -20.63 5.95 12.04
C LEU A 580 -21.91 5.52 12.75
N THR A 581 -21.84 5.19 14.03
CA THR A 581 -23.04 4.97 14.84
C THR A 581 -23.77 6.31 15.05
N ASN A 582 -23.01 7.37 15.35
CA ASN A 582 -23.48 8.75 15.44
C ASN A 582 -22.82 9.62 14.36
N PRO A 583 -23.48 9.88 13.21
CA PRO A 583 -22.92 10.74 12.16
C PRO A 583 -22.78 12.22 12.57
N ASP A 584 -23.43 12.61 13.66
CA ASP A 584 -23.45 13.96 14.20
C ASP A 584 -22.49 14.12 15.38
N ILE A 585 -21.63 13.12 15.64
CA ILE A 585 -20.78 13.05 16.84
C ILE A 585 -19.93 14.31 17.05
N CYS A 586 -19.46 14.94 15.97
CA CYS A 586 -18.64 16.15 16.04
C CYS A 586 -19.44 17.47 16.09
N LYS A 587 -20.75 17.47 15.80
CA LYS A 587 -21.55 18.71 15.78
C LYS A 587 -21.50 19.51 17.09
N PRO A 588 -21.53 18.89 18.29
CA PRO A 588 -21.45 19.63 19.56
C PRO A 588 -20.06 20.24 19.84
N TRP A 589 -19.02 19.71 19.18
CA TRP A 589 -17.61 20.03 19.47
C TRP A 589 -17.01 21.02 18.49
N ILE A 590 -17.58 21.12 17.29
CA ILE A 590 -17.22 22.15 16.33
C ILE A 590 -17.61 23.49 16.95
N ALA A 591 -16.65 24.38 17.11
CA ALA A 591 -16.93 25.70 17.64
C ALA A 591 -18.02 26.37 16.79
N ASN A 592 -19.22 26.59 17.37
CA ASN A 592 -20.12 27.60 16.83
C ASN A 592 -19.30 28.88 16.74
N SER A 593 -19.27 29.53 15.59
CA SER A 593 -18.55 30.79 15.36
C SER A 593 -19.16 31.98 16.15
N THR A 594 -19.61 31.75 17.39
CA THR A 594 -20.29 32.66 18.30
C THR A 594 -19.97 32.33 19.76
N SER A 595 -18.69 32.24 20.11
CA SER A 595 -18.26 32.45 21.49
C SER A 595 -17.05 33.36 21.49
N THR A 596 -17.36 34.63 21.72
CA THR A 596 -16.48 35.75 22.04
C THR A 596 -15.39 35.37 23.04
N VAL A 597 -14.19 35.85 22.74
CA VAL A 597 -13.11 36.21 23.67
C VAL A 597 -13.64 36.52 25.08
N VAL A 598 -13.10 35.81 26.08
CA VAL A 598 -12.87 36.36 27.42
C VAL A 598 -11.47 35.95 27.84
#